data_AF-A0A957DJ89-F1
#
_entry.id   AF-A0A957DJ89-F1
#
_cell.length_a   1.000
_cell.length_b   1.000
_cell.length_c   1.000
_cell.angle_alpha   90.00
_cell.angle_beta   90.00
_cell.angle_gamma   90.00
#
_symmetry.space_group_name_H-M   'P 1'
#
loop_
_entity.id
_entity.type
_entity.pdbx_description
1 polymer ?
#
loop_
_entity_poly.entity_id
_entity_poly.type
_entity_poly.pdbx_seq_one_letter_code
_entity_poly.pdbx_strand_id
1 'polypeptide(L)' 'AGFAVWLTGMPASGKTTLAHALQTHLAAQGIPTILLDSDDLRPILTPQPTYTP' A
#
# COMPACT_ATOMS: atom_id res chain seq x y z
N ALA A 1 3.74 -0.68 -20.15
CA ALA A 1 3.45 0.53 -19.35
C ALA A 1 2.90 0.09 -17.99
N GLY A 2 3.29 0.75 -16.90
CA GLY A 2 2.78 0.46 -15.54
C GLY A 2 1.92 1.60 -15.02
N PHE A 3 1.19 1.37 -13.93
CA PHE A 3 0.39 2.38 -13.23
C PHE A 3 0.45 2.16 -11.72
N ALA A 4 0.04 3.18 -10.98
CA ALA A 4 -0.09 3.11 -9.52
C ALA A 4 -1.54 3.42 -9.12
N VAL A 5 -2.00 2.77 -8.05
CA VAL A 5 -3.28 3.04 -7.40
C VAL A 5 -2.99 3.52 -5.99
N TRP A 6 -3.46 4.72 -5.66
CA TRP A 6 -3.26 5.31 -4.34
C TRP A 6 -4.59 5.27 -3.56
N LEU A 7 -4.64 4.49 -2.49
CA LEU A 7 -5.83 4.34 -1.66
C LEU A 7 -5.78 5.30 -0.46
N THR A 8 -6.68 6.29 -0.43
CA THR A 8 -6.79 7.26 0.66
C THR A 8 -8.10 7.12 1.42
N GLY A 9 -8.14 7.60 2.66
CA GLY A 9 -9.32 7.55 3.50
C GLY A 9 -8.97 7.50 4.99
N MET A 10 -9.96 7.78 5.83
CA MET A 10 -9.83 7.79 7.29
C MET A 10 -9.16 6.52 7.84
N PRO A 11 -8.46 6.57 8.98
CA PRO A 11 -8.03 5.37 9.69
C PRO A 11 -9.19 4.38 9.87
N ALA A 12 -8.90 3.08 9.81
CA ALA A 12 -9.90 2.00 9.89
C ALA A 12 -10.99 1.94 8.79
N SER A 13 -10.92 2.75 7.72
CA SER A 13 -11.85 2.67 6.58
C SER A 13 -11.70 1.43 5.67
N GLY A 14 -10.79 0.51 5.99
CA GLY A 14 -10.60 -0.72 5.22
C GLY A 14 -9.68 -0.61 3.99
N LYS A 15 -8.87 0.45 3.88
CA LYS A 15 -7.91 0.64 2.77
C LYS A 15 -7.01 -0.58 2.54
N THR A 16 -6.38 -1.10 3.60
CA THR A 16 -5.49 -2.28 3.54
C THR A 16 -6.26 -3.51 3.06
N THR A 17 -7.50 -3.72 3.57
CA THR A 17 -8.38 -4.79 3.11
C THR A 17 -8.67 -4.69 1.60
N LEU A 18 -9.01 -3.50 1.11
CA LEU A 18 -9.25 -3.27 -0.30
C LEU A 18 -7.99 -3.48 -1.15
N ALA A 19 -6.82 -3.07 -0.64
CA ALA A 19 -5.55 -3.22 -1.33
C ALA A 19 -5.17 -4.69 -1.55
N HIS A 20 -5.33 -5.54 -0.54
CA HIS A 20 -5.12 -6.98 -0.66
C HIS A 20 -6.14 -7.65 -1.61
N ALA A 21 -7.40 -7.24 -1.54
CA ALA A 21 -8.43 -7.75 -2.45
C ALA A 21 -8.11 -7.39 -3.91
N LEU A 22 -7.67 -6.15 -4.17
CA LEU A 22 -7.25 -5.69 -5.48
C LEU A 22 -6.02 -6.45 -5.99
N GLN A 23 -5.00 -6.64 -5.13
CA GLN A 23 -3.81 -7.43 -5.46
C GLN A 23 -4.20 -8.86 -5.86
N THR A 24 -5.05 -9.51 -5.07
CA THR A 24 -5.54 -10.87 -5.36
C THR A 24 -6.29 -10.93 -6.69
N HIS A 25 -7.16 -9.95 -6.96
CA HIS A 25 -7.91 -9.87 -8.21
C HIS A 25 -7.00 -9.70 -9.44
N LEU A 26 -5.99 -8.82 -9.34
CA LEU A 26 -5.03 -8.58 -10.42
C LEU A 26 -4.11 -9.80 -10.63
N ALA A 27 -3.67 -10.45 -9.55
CA ALA A 27 -2.89 -11.68 -9.62
C ALA A 27 -3.66 -12.82 -10.31
N ALA A 28 -4.97 -12.96 -10.05
CA ALA A 28 -5.82 -13.94 -10.72
C ALA A 28 -5.94 -13.69 -12.25
N GLN A 29 -5.65 -12.47 -12.71
CA GLN A 29 -5.60 -12.10 -14.13
C GLN A 29 -4.18 -12.21 -14.71
N GLY A 30 -3.20 -12.71 -13.95
CA GLY A 30 -1.81 -12.78 -14.37
C GLY A 30 -1.09 -11.42 -14.39
N ILE A 31 -1.65 -10.40 -13.74
CA ILE A 31 -1.07 -9.06 -13.68
C ILE A 31 -0.17 -8.97 -12.45
N PRO A 32 1.16 -8.80 -12.61
CA PRO A 32 2.07 -8.67 -11.48
C PRO A 32 1.82 -7.34 -10.76
N THR A 33 1.69 -7.40 -9.44
CA THR A 33 1.38 -6.24 -8.60
C THR A 33 2.18 -6.28 -7.31
N ILE A 34 2.60 -5.09 -6.86
CA ILE A 34 3.29 -4.88 -5.59
C ILE A 34 2.39 -4.03 -4.72
N LEU A 35 2.14 -4.49 -3.50
CA LEU A 35 1.47 -3.70 -2.49
C LEU A 35 2.52 -2.94 -1.68
N LEU A 36 2.36 -1.61 -1.58
CA LEU A 36 3.22 -0.74 -0.80
C LEU A 36 2.41 -0.21 0.39
N ASP A 37 2.54 -0.87 1.55
CA ASP A 37 1.94 -0.38 2.79
C ASP A 37 2.91 0.56 3.51
N SER A 38 2.42 1.75 3.90
CA SER A 38 3.26 2.73 4.61
C SER A 38 3.67 2.25 5.99
N ASP A 39 2.88 1.42 6.67
CA ASP A 39 3.23 0.91 7.99
C ASP A 39 4.38 -0.11 7.89
N ASP A 40 4.38 -0.94 6.85
CA ASP A 40 5.47 -1.89 6.56
C ASP A 40 6.73 -1.20 6.03
N LEU A 41 6.57 -0.12 5.27
CA LEU A 41 7.68 0.62 4.68
C LEU A 41 8.35 1.62 5.63
N ARG A 42 7.64 2.14 6.64
CA ARG A 42 8.19 3.05 7.65
C ARG A 42 9.51 2.59 8.27
N PRO A 43 9.67 1.34 8.75
CA PRO A 43 10.95 0.89 9.33
C PRO A 43 12.09 0.79 8.31
N ILE A 44 11.78 0.67 7.01
CA ILE A 44 12.78 0.51 5.95
C ILE A 44 13.20 1.87 5.37
N LEU A 45 12.22 2.73 5.08
CA LEU A 45 12.43 4.02 4.42
C LEU A 45 12.71 5.14 5.43
N THR A 46 12.20 5.01 6.66
CA THR A 46 12.31 6.02 7.71
C THR A 46 12.73 5.37 9.04
N PRO A 47 13.87 4.66 9.10
CA PRO A 47 14.31 3.94 10.31
C PRO A 47 14.54 4.85 11.52
N GLN A 48 14.85 6.13 11.28
CA GLN A 48 14.93 7.18 12.30
C GLN A 48 14.02 8.34 11.92
N PRO A 49 12.74 8.33 12.35
CA PRO A 49 11.81 9.37 11.96
C PRO A 49 12.10 10.66 12.73
N THR A 50 12.62 11.67 12.06
CA THR A 50 12.63 13.05 12.55
C THR A 50 11.32 13.72 12.14
N TYR A 51 10.36 13.76 13.05
CA TYR A 51 9.18 14.59 12.89
C TYR A 51 9.52 16.00 13.35
N THR A 52 9.44 16.98 12.44
CA THR A 52 9.49 18.39 12.82
C THR A 52 8.18 18.73 13.54
N PRO A 53 8.23 19.37 14.72
CA PRO A 53 7.02 19.79 15.43
C PRO A 53 6.18 20.77 14.63
#